data_AF-A0A2K2G0Q2-F1
#
_entry.id   AF-A0A2K2G0Q2-F1
#
_cell.length_a   1.000
_cell.length_b   1.000
_cell.length_c   1.000
_cell.angle_alpha   90.00
_cell.angle_beta   90.00
_cell.angle_gamma   90.00
#
_symmetry.space_group_name_H-M   'P 1'
#
loop_
_entity.id
_entity.type
_entity.pdbx_description
1 polymer ?
#
loop_
_entity_poly.entity_id
_entity_poly.type
_entity_poly.pdbx_seq_one_letter_code
_entity_poly.pdbx_strand_id
1 'polypeptide(L)'
;MQVIRTIAWIVLTAVLVAFIAMNWTKVPVNFWPLADGNYFHFEWPVGVVALLFFGFGMLPVWAYLRAVRWRLNRRIASLENSLRATSMASLATPAEAAPVASDTIPTETPSEIEKS
;
A
#
# COMPACT_ATOMS: atom_id res chain seq x y z
N MET A 1 -9.45 -1.42 19.02
CA MET A 1 -9.23 -1.91 17.64
C MET A 1 -9.06 -3.42 17.54
N GLN A 2 -8.31 -4.06 18.45
CA GLN A 2 -8.00 -5.49 18.36
C GLN A 2 -9.21 -6.39 18.64
N VAL A 3 -10.04 -6.05 19.65
CA VAL A 3 -11.29 -6.77 19.96
C VAL A 3 -12.26 -6.74 18.78
N ILE A 4 -12.51 -5.57 18.19
CA ILE A 4 -13.37 -5.42 17.00
C ILE A 4 -12.85 -6.27 15.84
N ARG A 5 -11.54 -6.26 15.60
CA ARG A 5 -10.91 -7.10 14.57
C ARG A 5 -11.09 -8.59 14.86
N THR A 6 -10.94 -9.02 16.11
CA THR A 6 -11.13 -10.42 16.49
C THR A 6 -12.59 -10.85 16.33
N ILE A 7 -13.56 -10.03 16.76
CA ILE A 7 -14.99 -10.29 16.57
C ILE A 7 -15.31 -10.39 15.08
N ALA A 8 -14.80 -9.48 14.25
CA ALA A 8 -15.00 -9.54 12.81
C ALA A 8 -14.46 -10.84 12.20
N TRP A 9 -13.28 -11.31 12.64
CA TRP A 9 -12.74 -12.59 12.20
C TRP A 9 -13.57 -13.78 12.68
N ILE A 10 -14.07 -13.76 13.90
CA ILE A 10 -14.95 -14.82 14.43
C ILE A 10 -16.26 -14.90 13.64
N VAL A 11 -16.88 -13.74 13.34
CA VAL A 11 -18.10 -13.71 12.52
C VAL A 11 -17.81 -14.21 11.11
N LEU A 12 -16.70 -13.77 10.50
CA LEU A 12 -16.30 -14.21 9.18
C LEU A 12 -16.09 -15.74 9.13
N THR A 13 -15.37 -16.31 10.11
CA THR A 13 -15.14 -17.76 10.16
C THR A 13 -16.42 -18.53 10.44
N ALA A 14 -17.31 -18.02 11.29
CA ALA A 14 -18.61 -18.66 11.53
C ALA A 14 -19.46 -18.72 10.24
N VAL A 15 -19.54 -17.62 9.49
CA VAL A 15 -20.23 -17.57 8.18
C VAL A 15 -19.58 -18.54 7.19
N LEU A 16 -18.24 -18.58 7.16
CA LEU A 16 -17.48 -19.48 6.29
C LEU A 16 -17.81 -20.96 6.57
N VAL A 17 -17.80 -21.36 7.83
CA VAL A 17 -18.12 -22.72 8.26
C VAL A 17 -19.58 -23.06 7.96
N ALA A 18 -20.51 -22.16 8.26
CA ALA A 18 -21.93 -22.34 7.95
C ALA A 18 -22.16 -22.52 6.44
N PHE A 19 -21.49 -21.72 5.62
CA PHE A 19 -21.57 -21.82 4.16
C PHE A 19 -21.05 -23.18 3.66
N ILE A 20 -19.91 -23.66 4.16
CA ILE A 20 -19.38 -24.99 3.80
C ILE A 20 -20.37 -26.09 4.21
N ALA A 21 -20.91 -26.02 5.42
CA ALA A 21 -21.86 -27.02 5.94
C ALA A 21 -23.16 -27.04 5.13
N MET A 22 -23.72 -25.87 4.79
CA MET A 22 -24.95 -25.75 3.98
C MET A 22 -24.73 -26.21 2.53
N ASN A 23 -23.53 -26.01 1.98
CA ASN A 23 -23.19 -26.39 0.60
C ASN A 23 -22.40 -27.71 0.55
N TRP A 24 -22.54 -28.57 1.56
CA TRP A 24 -21.94 -29.90 1.58
C TRP A 24 -22.72 -30.87 0.70
N THR A 25 -22.77 -30.58 -0.60
CA THR A 25 -23.31 -31.47 -1.62
C THR A 25 -22.15 -32.15 -2.33
N LYS A 26 -22.20 -33.49 -2.34
CA LYS A 26 -21.23 -34.29 -3.09
C LYS A 26 -21.75 -34.39 -4.52
N VAL A 27 -21.02 -33.81 -5.46
CA VAL A 27 -21.33 -33.93 -6.89
C VAL A 27 -20.33 -34.90 -7.50
N PRO A 28 -20.78 -36.00 -8.11
CA PRO A 28 -19.88 -36.91 -8.80
C PRO A 28 -19.37 -36.23 -10.07
N VAL A 29 -18.07 -36.00 -10.15
CA VAL A 29 -17.41 -35.53 -11.37
C VAL A 29 -16.82 -36.73 -12.09
N ASN A 30 -17.25 -36.94 -13.34
CA ASN A 30 -16.78 -38.05 -14.16
C ASN A 30 -15.45 -37.67 -14.81
N PHE A 31 -14.35 -38.13 -14.23
CA PHE A 31 -13.03 -37.93 -14.82
C PHE A 31 -12.67 -39.18 -15.62
N TRP A 32 -12.58 -39.04 -16.94
CA TRP A 32 -12.03 -40.03 -17.87
C TRP A 32 -12.79 -41.37 -17.98
N PRO A 33 -13.22 -41.78 -19.19
CA PRO A 33 -13.78 -43.11 -19.38
C PRO A 33 -12.67 -44.16 -19.24
N LEU A 34 -12.81 -45.10 -18.31
CA LEU A 34 -11.97 -46.30 -18.25
C LEU A 34 -12.43 -47.28 -19.34
N ALA A 35 -11.52 -48.15 -19.78
CA ALA A 35 -11.72 -49.09 -20.89
C ALA A 35 -12.94 -50.02 -20.72
N ASP A 36 -13.43 -50.20 -19.50
CA ASP A 36 -14.58 -51.03 -19.15
C ASP A 36 -15.92 -50.27 -19.13
N GLY A 37 -15.96 -49.03 -19.64
CA GLY A 37 -17.16 -48.18 -19.63
C GLY A 37 -17.50 -47.57 -18.27
N ASN A 38 -16.63 -47.76 -17.27
CA ASN A 38 -16.74 -47.14 -15.97
C ASN A 38 -16.05 -45.76 -15.96
N TYR A 39 -16.56 -44.80 -15.21
CA TYR A 39 -15.91 -43.50 -15.05
C TYR A 39 -15.19 -43.45 -13.71
N PHE A 40 -14.05 -42.77 -13.63
CA PHE A 40 -13.47 -42.48 -12.33
C PHE A 40 -14.34 -41.41 -11.64
N HIS A 41 -15.11 -41.83 -10.65
CA HIS A 41 -15.98 -40.95 -9.88
C HIS A 41 -15.18 -40.27 -8.77
N PHE A 42 -14.94 -38.97 -8.91
CA PHE A 42 -14.40 -38.18 -7.80
C PHE A 42 -15.51 -37.28 -7.25
N GLU A 43 -15.87 -37.50 -5.99
CA GLU A 43 -16.88 -36.73 -5.29
C GLU A 43 -16.23 -35.47 -4.68
N TRP A 44 -16.19 -34.37 -5.44
CA TRP A 44 -15.71 -33.09 -4.91
C TRP A 44 -16.84 -32.41 -4.10
N PRO A 45 -16.60 -32.01 -2.83
CA PRO A 45 -17.57 -31.21 -2.09
C PRO A 45 -17.68 -29.82 -2.71
N VAL A 46 -18.86 -29.45 -3.20
CA VAL A 46 -19.11 -28.16 -3.86
C VAL A 46 -18.77 -26.98 -2.94
N GLY A 47 -19.07 -27.12 -1.64
CA GLY A 47 -18.75 -26.11 -0.63
C GLY A 47 -17.26 -25.75 -0.56
N VAL A 48 -16.34 -26.71 -0.71
CA VAL A 48 -14.89 -26.46 -0.68
C VAL A 48 -14.45 -25.68 -1.91
N VAL A 49 -14.99 -26.04 -3.08
CA VAL A 49 -14.68 -25.36 -4.34
C VAL A 49 -15.20 -23.93 -4.31
N ALA A 50 -16.44 -23.71 -3.90
CA ALA A 50 -17.03 -22.39 -3.74
C ALA A 50 -16.25 -21.51 -2.74
N LEU A 51 -15.75 -22.11 -1.65
CA LEU A 51 -14.90 -21.43 -0.68
C LEU A 51 -13.58 -20.95 -1.29
N LEU A 52 -12.94 -21.84 -2.07
CA LEU A 52 -11.69 -21.53 -2.74
C LEU A 52 -11.90 -20.38 -3.73
N PHE A 53 -12.94 -20.41 -4.54
CA PHE A 53 -13.22 -19.32 -5.48
C PHE A 53 -13.55 -18.00 -4.77
N PHE A 54 -14.33 -18.05 -3.68
CA PHE A 54 -14.60 -16.86 -2.87
C PHE A 54 -13.33 -16.29 -2.24
N GLY A 55 -12.49 -17.17 -1.69
CA GLY A 55 -11.18 -16.82 -1.16
C GLY A 55 -10.27 -16.23 -2.22
N PHE A 56 -10.16 -16.88 -3.38
CA PHE A 56 -9.34 -16.42 -4.51
C PHE A 56 -9.85 -15.15 -5.17
N GLY A 57 -11.16 -14.84 -5.11
CA GLY A 57 -11.68 -13.55 -5.55
C GLY A 57 -11.31 -12.41 -4.59
N MET A 58 -11.33 -12.68 -3.28
CA MET A 58 -11.14 -11.65 -2.26
C MET A 58 -9.67 -11.45 -1.83
N LEU A 59 -8.87 -12.51 -1.81
CA LEU A 59 -7.43 -12.49 -1.47
C LEU A 59 -6.61 -11.50 -2.30
N PRO A 60 -6.68 -11.48 -3.65
CA PRO A 60 -5.83 -10.60 -4.44
C PRO A 60 -6.16 -9.13 -4.21
N VAL A 61 -7.46 -8.79 -4.10
CA VAL A 61 -7.90 -7.42 -3.80
C VAL A 61 -7.48 -7.00 -2.39
N TRP A 62 -7.66 -7.87 -1.40
CA TRP A 62 -7.26 -7.60 -0.02
C TRP A 62 -5.75 -7.40 0.12
N ALA A 63 -4.95 -8.27 -0.50
CA ALA A 63 -3.49 -8.18 -0.49
C ALA A 63 -3.01 -6.89 -1.17
N TYR A 64 -3.62 -6.51 -2.30
CA TYR A 64 -3.32 -5.25 -2.98
C TYR A 64 -3.61 -4.03 -2.10
N LEU A 65 -4.81 -3.94 -1.53
CA LEU A 65 -5.19 -2.84 -0.64
C LEU A 65 -4.29 -2.77 0.59
N ARG A 66 -3.89 -3.93 1.14
CA ARG A 66 -2.94 -4.02 2.26
C ARG A 66 -1.55 -3.49 1.88
N ALA A 67 -1.06 -3.82 0.70
CA ALA A 67 0.23 -3.34 0.19
C ALA A 67 0.21 -1.82 -0.05
N VAL A 68 -0.86 -1.28 -0.62
CA VAL A 68 -1.04 0.16 -0.81
C VAL A 68 -1.02 0.89 0.53
N ARG A 69 -1.79 0.41 1.53
CA ARG A 69 -1.79 0.97 2.89
C ARG A 69 -0.40 0.98 3.50
N TRP A 70 0.35 -0.12 3.36
CA TRP A 70 1.70 -0.22 3.87
C TRP A 70 2.67 0.76 3.19
N ARG A 71 2.58 0.91 1.87
CA ARG A 71 3.38 1.87 1.09
C ARG A 71 3.09 3.32 1.50
N LEU A 72 1.82 3.67 1.68
CA LEU A 72 1.41 5.00 2.10
C LEU A 72 1.96 5.33 3.50
N ASN A 73 1.83 4.42 4.45
CA ASN A 73 2.36 4.63 5.80
C ASN A 73 3.89 4.83 5.80
N ARG A 74 4.63 4.06 4.97
CA ARG A 74 6.08 4.25 4.82
C ARG A 74 6.44 5.61 4.24
N ARG A 75 5.69 6.07 3.24
CA ARG A 75 5.90 7.39 2.61
C ARG A 75 5.66 8.52 3.60
N ILE A 76 4.58 8.43 4.38
CA ILE A 76 4.26 9.41 5.43
C ILE A 76 5.40 9.47 6.44
N ALA A 77 5.85 8.32 6.96
CA ALA A 77 6.96 8.27 7.92
C ALA A 77 8.27 8.87 7.35
N SER A 78 8.55 8.63 6.07
CA SER A 78 9.71 9.24 5.39
C SER A 78 9.58 10.76 5.28
N LEU A 79 8.40 11.28 4.94
CA LEU A 79 8.15 12.71 4.82
C LEU A 79 8.22 13.40 6.19
N GLU A 80 7.68 12.78 7.23
CA GLU A 80 7.77 13.25 8.61
C GLU A 80 9.23 13.31 9.08
N ASN A 81 10.03 12.30 8.75
CA ASN A 81 11.45 12.28 9.09
C ASN A 81 12.24 13.37 8.34
N SER A 82 11.98 13.57 7.04
CA SER A 82 12.60 14.64 6.26
C SER A 82 12.22 16.03 6.78
N LEU A 83 10.94 16.26 7.10
CA LEU A 83 10.48 17.50 7.73
C LEU A 83 11.15 17.76 9.07
N ARG A 84 11.30 16.72 9.90
CA ARG A 84 12.02 16.81 11.18
C ARG A 84 13.50 17.16 10.96
N ALA A 85 14.15 16.53 9.99
CA ALA A 85 15.55 16.81 9.66
C ALA A 85 15.75 18.24 9.13
N THR A 86 14.87 18.73 8.24
CA THR A 86 14.93 20.09 7.71
C THR A 86 14.63 21.15 8.79
N SER A 87 13.63 20.91 9.65
CA SER A 87 13.33 21.83 10.76
C SER A 87 14.45 21.87 11.80
N MET A 88 15.12 20.75 12.08
CA MET A 88 16.30 20.74 12.96
C MET A 88 17.54 21.38 12.32
N ALA A 89 17.76 21.20 11.01
CA ALA A 89 18.83 21.89 10.29
C ALA A 89 18.62 23.42 10.29
N SER A 90 17.37 23.90 10.21
CA SER A 90 17.04 25.33 10.33
C SER A 90 17.34 25.92 11.71
N LEU A 91 17.37 25.12 12.78
CA LEU A 91 17.72 25.56 14.14
C LEU A 91 19.23 25.47 14.41
N ALA A 92 19.97 24.73 13.59
CA ALA A 92 21.40 24.50 13.74
C ALA A 92 22.26 25.47 12.91
N THR A 93 21.68 26.42 12.17
CA THR A 93 22.42 27.53 11.55
C THR A 93 22.76 28.56 12.64
N PRO A 94 24.04 28.72 13.04
CA PRO A 94 24.46 29.92 13.75
C PRO A 94 24.24 31.09 12.80
N ALA A 95 23.74 32.21 13.32
CA ALA A 95 23.74 33.47 12.62
C ALA A 95 25.20 33.83 12.28
N GLU A 96 25.65 33.51 11.07
CA GLU A 96 26.87 34.08 10.51
C GLU A 96 26.56 35.57 10.30
N ALA A 97 27.13 36.39 11.18
CA ALA A 97 27.08 37.83 11.08
C ALA A 97 27.61 38.26 9.70
N ALA A 98 26.84 39.11 9.04
CA ALA A 98 27.20 39.73 7.77
C ALA A 98 28.57 40.43 7.85
N PRO A 99 29.43 40.32 6.82
CA PRO A 99 30.27 41.45 6.47
C PRO A 99 29.43 42.38 5.60
N VAL A 100 29.13 43.55 6.16
CA VAL A 100 28.78 44.74 5.39
C VAL A 100 29.94 45.02 4.43
N ALA A 101 29.80 44.63 3.17
CA ALA A 101 30.64 45.15 2.10
C ALA A 101 30.11 46.54 1.75
N SER A 102 30.67 47.55 2.41
CA SER A 102 30.56 48.95 2.00
C SER A 102 31.21 49.14 0.62
N ASP A 103 30.51 49.93 -0.20
CA ASP A 103 30.98 50.66 -1.37
C ASP A 103 31.73 49.90 -2.48
N THR A 104 31.09 49.84 -3.64
CA THR A 104 31.60 50.53 -4.84
C THR A 104 30.48 50.54 -5.88
N ILE A 105 29.75 51.65 -5.92
CA ILE A 105 28.91 52.03 -7.05
C ILE A 105 29.87 52.55 -8.14
N PRO A 106 29.97 51.94 -9.33
CA PRO A 106 30.56 52.64 -10.46
C PRO A 106 29.52 53.68 -10.91
N THR A 107 29.73 54.91 -10.49
CA THR A 107 29.07 56.08 -11.08
C THR A 107 29.55 56.20 -12.53
N GLU A 108 28.76 55.68 -13.46
CA GLU A 108 28.76 56.20 -14.81
C GLU A 108 28.09 57.59 -14.78
N THR A 109 28.89 58.64 -14.97
CA THR A 109 28.39 59.93 -15.45
C THR A 109 29.21 60.33 -16.66
N PRO A 110 28.61 60.38 -17.86
CA PRO A 110 29.20 60.99 -19.05
C PRO A 110 28.98 62.50 -19.06
N SER A 111 30.06 63.29 -19.16
CA SER A 111 30.09 64.66 -19.72
C SER A 111 31.54 65.15 -19.75
N GLU A 112 32.22 65.24 -20.91
CA GLU A 112 32.24 66.38 -21.84
C GLU A 112 33.14 67.55 -21.37
N ILE A 113 33.91 68.13 -22.33
CA ILE A 113 34.42 69.53 -22.36
C ILE A 113 35.81 69.86 -21.74
N GLU A 114 36.79 70.08 -22.65
CA GLU A 114 37.70 71.26 -22.76
C GLU A 114 39.10 71.33 -22.08
N LYS A 115 40.07 71.71 -22.94
CA LYS A 115 41.33 72.48 -22.77
C LYS A 115 42.61 71.80 -22.28
N SER A 116 43.59 71.74 -23.19
CA SER A 116 44.88 72.46 -23.09
C SER A 116 45.45 72.70 -24.49
#